data_AF-A0A126RVG1-F1
#
_entry.id   AF-A0A126RVG1-F1
#
_cell.length_a   1.000
_cell.length_b   1.000
_cell.length_c   1.000
_cell.angle_alpha   90.00
_cell.angle_beta   90.00
_cell.angle_gamma   90.00
#
_symmetry.space_group_name_H-M   'P 1'
#
loop_
_entity.id
_entity.type
_entity.pdbx_description
1 polymer ?
#
loop_
_entity_poly.entity_id
_entity_poly.type
_entity_poly.pdbx_seq_one_letter_code
_entity_poly.pdbx_strand_id
1 'polypeptide(L)'
;MLLLSTFILGTIGNILKELDTYYVRGTAGLDALAMRAELIDNGAGPLSMISSVIYPFGYFPLLIYLGTPWIKRSRTVLFLTLILFLVPSLDALVLLSRSSLMVGLAMIYFGIALTSYSGQMFPKPMRWPGLLSVLGLGAISAIVFTERLDGMGIDPVDSIYMSAYGYTVTPTAWAERGLRTGSDFLASFLTASLPLFQYYTHSFFEFQLLWLNNDHQVHSYGLLHLDAYVKALSIFGLAKQVDVMEIFPRVGVFTSLFGPLWVDFAWAAPLITMLCGFCARRLGVASARGDIGAQPLYTFLCVVLFFAPVTDFLLSKGMYTLNAAIIFWVISRGFARSIVTIRESN
;
A
#
# COMPACT_ATOMS: atom_id res chain seq x y z
N MET A 1 12.29 -1.86 24.75
CA MET A 1 12.81 -0.66 24.08
C MET A 1 12.25 -0.53 22.66
N LEU A 2 12.56 -1.45 21.73
CA LEU A 2 12.10 -1.37 20.32
C LEU A 2 10.59 -1.08 20.17
N LEU A 3 9.72 -1.85 20.85
CA LEU A 3 8.27 -1.62 20.82
C LEU A 3 7.87 -0.19 21.19
N LEU A 4 8.43 0.34 22.29
CA LEU A 4 8.15 1.70 22.75
C LEU A 4 8.68 2.75 21.77
N SER A 5 9.90 2.57 21.26
CA SER A 5 10.49 3.46 20.27
C SER A 5 9.65 3.53 19.00
N THR A 6 9.22 2.38 18.47
CA THR A 6 8.34 2.35 17.28
C THR A 6 6.95 2.90 17.58
N PHE A 7 6.44 2.74 18.81
CA PHE A 7 5.15 3.30 19.20
C PHE A 7 5.22 4.83 19.22
N ILE A 8 6.26 5.40 19.85
CA ILE A 8 6.49 6.85 19.89
C ILE A 8 6.68 7.39 18.47
N LEU A 9 7.53 6.77 17.65
CA LEU A 9 7.74 7.17 16.26
C LEU A 9 6.45 7.10 15.45
N GLY A 10 5.69 6.00 15.56
CA GLY A 10 4.41 5.87 14.89
C GLY A 10 3.42 6.96 15.31
N THR A 11 3.29 7.25 16.61
CA THR A 11 2.42 8.33 17.10
C THR A 11 2.84 9.69 16.57
N ILE A 12 4.14 10.01 16.61
CA ILE A 12 4.67 11.25 16.05
C ILE A 12 4.40 11.32 14.54
N GLY A 13 4.66 10.24 13.80
CA GLY A 13 4.42 10.17 12.36
C GLY A 13 2.96 10.45 11.99
N ASN A 14 2.01 9.85 12.72
CA ASN A 14 0.58 10.11 12.55
C ASN A 14 0.24 11.57 12.89
N ILE A 15 0.69 12.10 14.03
CA ILE A 15 0.44 13.51 14.39
C ILE A 15 0.98 14.46 13.32
N LEU A 16 2.21 14.26 12.85
CA LEU A 16 2.81 15.11 11.81
C LEU A 16 2.04 15.00 10.49
N LYS A 17 1.53 13.80 10.16
CA LYS A 17 0.72 13.59 8.97
C LYS A 17 -0.61 14.33 9.04
N GLU A 18 -1.29 14.29 10.18
CA GLU A 18 -2.55 15.01 10.40
C GLU A 18 -2.35 16.52 10.43
N LEU A 19 -1.28 16.99 11.09
CA LEU A 19 -0.89 18.41 11.10
C LEU A 19 -0.62 18.92 9.68
N ASP A 20 0.15 18.16 8.89
CA ASP A 20 0.44 18.50 7.51
C ASP A 20 -0.82 18.52 6.64
N THR A 21 -1.68 17.51 6.79
CA THR A 21 -2.86 17.32 5.95
C THR A 21 -3.93 18.36 6.27
N TYR A 22 -4.35 18.48 7.52
CA TYR A 22 -5.47 19.33 7.90
C TYR A 22 -5.10 20.80 8.10
N TYR A 23 -3.92 21.09 8.64
CA TYR A 23 -3.58 22.45 9.05
C TYR A 23 -2.61 23.12 8.08
N VAL A 24 -1.50 22.47 7.70
CA VAL A 24 -0.51 23.10 6.81
C VAL A 24 -1.04 23.21 5.38
N ARG A 25 -1.71 22.17 4.88
CA ARG A 25 -2.32 22.16 3.55
C ARG A 25 -3.81 22.53 3.55
N GLY A 26 -4.31 23.08 4.66
CA GLY A 26 -5.60 23.77 4.71
C GLY A 26 -6.85 22.91 4.50
N THR A 27 -6.79 21.59 4.71
CA THR A 27 -7.93 20.71 4.41
C THR A 27 -8.94 20.55 5.55
N ALA A 28 -8.70 21.18 6.70
CA ALA A 28 -9.61 21.13 7.83
C ALA A 28 -11.02 21.63 7.47
N GLY A 29 -12.03 20.79 7.71
CA GLY A 29 -13.45 21.12 7.46
C GLY A 29 -13.90 20.93 6.01
N LEU A 30 -13.03 20.51 5.10
CA LEU A 30 -13.40 20.12 3.75
C LEU A 30 -14.04 18.73 3.73
N ASP A 31 -14.92 18.48 2.76
CA ASP A 31 -15.35 17.12 2.45
C ASP A 31 -14.20 16.31 1.82
N ALA A 32 -14.40 15.00 1.69
CA ALA A 32 -13.38 14.09 1.20
C ALA A 32 -12.89 14.39 -0.23
N LEU A 33 -13.76 14.87 -1.12
CA LEU A 33 -13.38 15.16 -2.51
C LEU A 33 -12.65 16.49 -2.62
N ALA A 34 -13.14 17.52 -1.95
CA ALA A 34 -12.48 18.82 -1.84
C ALA A 34 -11.12 18.70 -1.16
N MET A 35 -11.02 17.92 -0.08
CA MET A 35 -9.75 17.60 0.57
C MET A 35 -8.77 16.97 -0.41
N ARG A 36 -9.18 16.01 -1.23
CA ARG A 36 -8.29 15.39 -2.22
C ARG A 36 -7.79 16.38 -3.27
N ALA A 37 -8.67 17.25 -3.78
CA ALA A 37 -8.30 18.28 -4.74
C ALA A 37 -7.25 19.23 -4.13
N GLU A 38 -7.52 19.72 -2.93
CA GLU A 38 -6.63 20.63 -2.20
C GLU A 38 -5.24 20.00 -1.93
N LEU A 39 -5.19 18.71 -1.58
CA LEU A 39 -3.92 18.00 -1.37
C LEU A 39 -3.11 17.80 -2.65
N ILE A 40 -3.76 17.79 -3.81
CA ILE A 40 -3.10 17.72 -5.12
C ILE A 40 -2.57 19.10 -5.48
N ASP A 41 -3.41 20.13 -5.34
CA ASP A 41 -3.09 21.51 -5.75
C ASP A 41 -1.98 22.13 -4.90
N ASN A 42 -2.03 21.95 -3.58
CA ASN A 42 -0.98 22.45 -2.67
C ASN A 42 0.31 21.62 -2.71
N GLY A 43 0.28 20.46 -3.36
CA GLY A 43 1.43 19.58 -3.46
C GLY A 43 1.96 19.06 -2.11
N ALA A 44 3.20 18.59 -2.11
CA ALA A 44 3.89 18.06 -0.94
C ALA A 44 4.97 19.04 -0.47
N GLY A 45 4.94 19.43 0.81
CA GLY A 45 5.97 20.25 1.45
C GLY A 45 6.94 19.47 2.34
N PRO A 46 7.90 20.14 3.01
CA PRO A 46 8.88 19.49 3.88
C PRO A 46 8.25 18.67 5.03
N LEU A 47 7.18 19.18 5.65
CA LEU A 47 6.48 18.46 6.72
C LEU A 47 5.81 17.18 6.20
N SER A 48 5.18 17.24 5.02
CA SER A 48 4.62 16.07 4.34
C SER A 48 5.69 15.02 4.03
N MET A 49 6.91 15.42 3.70
CA MET A 49 8.01 14.51 3.42
C MET A 49 8.52 13.82 4.69
N ILE A 50 8.78 14.60 5.74
CA ILE A 50 9.22 14.07 7.04
C ILE A 50 8.16 13.10 7.60
N SER A 51 6.89 13.52 7.58
CA SER A 51 5.79 12.66 8.01
C SER A 51 5.70 11.39 7.17
N SER A 52 5.87 11.46 5.84
CA SER A 52 5.82 10.27 4.98
C SER A 52 6.86 9.21 5.32
N VAL A 53 8.04 9.58 5.84
CA VAL A 53 9.08 8.63 6.28
C VAL A 53 8.76 8.00 7.64
N ILE A 54 8.17 8.77 8.56
CA ILE A 54 7.93 8.34 9.95
C ILE A 54 6.57 7.64 10.08
N TYR A 55 5.57 8.07 9.32
CA TYR A 55 4.20 7.56 9.36
C TYR A 55 4.08 6.03 9.22
N PRO A 56 4.84 5.34 8.35
CA PRO A 56 4.78 3.88 8.27
C PRO A 56 5.20 3.15 9.56
N PHE A 57 5.91 3.81 10.49
CA PHE A 57 6.17 3.25 11.81
C PHE A 57 4.88 3.00 12.60
N GLY A 58 3.73 3.57 12.23
CA GLY A 58 2.43 3.23 12.82
C GLY A 58 2.08 1.74 12.72
N TYR A 59 2.56 1.04 11.68
CA TYR A 59 2.30 -0.39 11.51
C TYR A 59 3.18 -1.29 12.41
N PHE A 60 4.37 -0.83 12.79
CA PHE A 60 5.40 -1.72 13.36
C PHE A 60 5.12 -2.16 14.80
N PRO A 61 4.57 -1.34 15.71
CA PRO A 61 4.30 -1.72 17.08
C PRO A 61 3.45 -2.97 17.21
N LEU A 62 2.40 -3.11 16.39
CA LEU A 62 1.56 -4.31 16.40
C LEU A 62 2.35 -5.54 15.95
N LEU A 63 3.11 -5.43 14.85
CA LEU A 63 3.91 -6.54 14.33
C LEU A 63 4.99 -6.99 15.32
N ILE A 64 5.69 -6.04 15.94
CA ILE A 64 6.70 -6.30 16.98
C ILE A 64 6.04 -6.93 18.20
N TYR A 65 4.91 -6.38 18.66
CA TYR A 65 4.17 -6.91 19.81
C TYR A 65 3.76 -8.36 19.55
N LEU A 66 3.15 -8.66 18.41
CA LEU A 66 2.73 -10.02 18.05
C LEU A 66 3.92 -10.97 17.90
N GLY A 67 4.97 -10.53 17.21
CA GLY A 67 6.13 -11.35 16.87
C GLY A 67 7.15 -11.57 17.97
N THR A 68 7.09 -10.82 19.08
CA THR A 68 8.04 -10.98 20.19
C THR A 68 7.45 -11.88 21.30
N PRO A 69 8.00 -13.08 21.54
CA PRO A 69 7.48 -13.99 22.57
C PRO A 69 7.78 -13.53 24.01
N TRP A 70 8.82 -12.71 24.20
CA TRP A 70 9.32 -12.27 25.51
C TRP A 70 8.51 -11.10 26.12
N ILE A 71 7.65 -10.45 25.33
CA ILE A 71 6.82 -9.35 25.81
C ILE A 71 5.60 -9.94 26.50
N LYS A 72 5.41 -9.59 27.79
CA LYS A 72 4.21 -9.97 28.54
C LYS A 72 2.95 -9.50 27.80
N ARG A 73 2.09 -10.45 27.47
CA ARG A 73 0.83 -10.17 26.76
C ARG A 73 -0.08 -9.34 27.65
N SER A 74 -0.44 -8.15 27.18
CA SER A 74 -1.35 -7.21 27.83
C SER A 74 -2.43 -6.78 26.83
N ARG A 75 -3.69 -6.86 27.25
CA ARG A 75 -4.83 -6.41 26.41
C ARG A 75 -4.74 -4.92 26.12
N THR A 76 -4.28 -4.13 27.08
CA THR A 76 -4.09 -2.68 26.92
C THR A 76 -3.02 -2.38 25.86
N VAL A 77 -1.88 -3.06 25.91
CA VAL A 77 -0.80 -2.85 24.91
C VAL A 77 -1.24 -3.31 23.53
N LEU A 78 -1.94 -4.44 23.43
CA LEU A 78 -2.54 -4.89 22.17
C LEU A 78 -3.51 -3.85 21.62
N PHE A 79 -4.42 -3.33 22.45
CA PHE A 79 -5.40 -2.33 22.04
C PHE A 79 -4.73 -1.04 21.56
N LEU A 80 -3.74 -0.51 22.29
CA LEU A 80 -3.02 0.70 21.91
C LEU A 80 -2.24 0.53 20.59
N THR A 81 -1.53 -0.59 20.43
CA THR A 81 -0.80 -0.89 19.19
C THR A 81 -1.74 -1.14 18.01
N LEU A 82 -2.93 -1.70 18.25
CA LEU A 82 -3.96 -1.88 17.24
C LEU A 82 -4.56 -0.55 16.80
N ILE A 83 -4.88 0.36 17.73
CA ILE A 83 -5.35 1.71 17.38
C ILE A 83 -4.33 2.39 16.47
N LEU A 84 -3.06 2.43 16.90
CA LEU A 84 -2.00 3.07 16.14
C LEU A 84 -1.80 2.44 14.76
N PHE A 85 -1.93 1.13 14.65
CA PHE A 85 -1.86 0.38 13.40
C PHE A 85 -3.01 0.73 12.44
N LEU A 86 -4.20 1.02 12.97
CA LEU A 86 -5.40 1.30 12.18
C LEU A 86 -5.48 2.73 11.69
N VAL A 87 -4.72 3.68 12.26
CA VAL A 87 -4.76 5.10 11.84
C VAL A 87 -4.59 5.24 10.31
N PRO A 88 -3.59 4.61 9.65
CA PRO A 88 -3.47 4.73 8.21
C PRO A 88 -4.62 4.19 7.38
N SER A 89 -5.35 3.22 7.92
CA SER A 89 -6.57 2.68 7.31
C SER A 89 -7.74 3.64 7.49
N LEU A 90 -7.83 4.32 8.65
CA LEU A 90 -8.84 5.34 8.90
C LEU A 90 -8.62 6.58 8.02
N ASP A 91 -7.39 7.08 7.92
CA ASP A 91 -7.06 8.22 7.06
C ASP A 91 -7.38 7.92 5.59
N ALA A 92 -7.17 6.67 5.18
CA ALA A 92 -7.52 6.20 3.86
C ALA A 92 -9.04 6.26 3.60
N LEU A 93 -9.87 5.94 4.60
CA LEU A 93 -11.34 6.08 4.47
C LEU A 93 -11.75 7.54 4.34
N VAL A 94 -11.16 8.43 5.13
CA VAL A 94 -11.44 9.88 5.03
C VAL A 94 -11.08 10.42 3.65
N LEU A 95 -10.00 9.91 3.05
CA LEU A 95 -9.57 10.24 1.69
C LEU A 95 -10.25 9.41 0.59
N LEU A 96 -11.28 8.60 0.89
CA LEU A 96 -11.93 7.71 -0.08
C LEU A 96 -10.93 6.85 -0.89
N SER A 97 -9.88 6.40 -0.22
CA SER A 97 -8.72 5.69 -0.80
C SER A 97 -8.76 4.20 -0.49
N ARG A 98 -9.17 3.40 -1.47
CA ARG A 98 -9.29 1.94 -1.34
C ARG A 98 -7.94 1.23 -1.16
N SER A 99 -6.91 1.61 -1.91
CA SER A 99 -5.63 0.88 -1.93
C SER A 99 -4.90 0.85 -0.58
N SER A 100 -4.93 1.96 0.18
CA SER A 100 -4.30 2.02 1.50
C SER A 100 -5.01 1.15 2.54
N LEU A 101 -6.34 0.99 2.46
CA LEU A 101 -7.08 0.03 3.28
C LEU A 101 -6.64 -1.41 3.02
N MET A 102 -6.45 -1.75 1.74
CA MET A 102 -6.01 -3.08 1.34
C MET A 102 -4.64 -3.41 1.90
N VAL A 103 -3.71 -2.44 1.86
CA VAL A 103 -2.38 -2.59 2.46
C VAL A 103 -2.49 -2.81 3.97
N GLY A 104 -3.28 -2.02 4.69
CA GLY A 104 -3.48 -2.19 6.14
C GLY A 104 -4.03 -3.57 6.50
N LEU A 105 -5.07 -4.02 5.80
CA LEU A 105 -5.67 -5.35 5.99
C LEU A 105 -4.70 -6.49 5.64
N ALA A 106 -3.95 -6.35 4.56
CA ALA A 106 -2.95 -7.35 4.18
C ALA A 106 -1.77 -7.38 5.16
N MET A 107 -1.33 -6.22 5.66
CA MET A 107 -0.27 -6.11 6.67
C MET A 107 -0.67 -6.80 7.97
N ILE A 108 -1.91 -6.63 8.46
CA ILE A 108 -2.37 -7.32 9.67
C ILE A 108 -2.56 -8.82 9.42
N TYR A 109 -3.08 -9.21 8.26
CA TYR A 109 -3.24 -10.62 7.89
C TYR A 109 -1.89 -11.33 7.82
N PHE A 110 -0.96 -10.86 6.99
CA PHE A 110 0.36 -11.46 6.87
C PHE A 110 1.16 -11.34 8.16
N GLY A 111 1.00 -10.23 8.90
CA GLY A 111 1.60 -10.07 10.21
C GLY A 111 1.20 -11.19 11.17
N ILE A 112 -0.10 -11.41 11.36
CA ILE A 112 -0.62 -12.49 12.22
C ILE A 112 -0.20 -13.87 11.69
N ALA A 113 -0.29 -14.10 10.38
CA ALA A 113 0.10 -15.37 9.77
C ALA A 113 1.59 -15.70 10.05
N LEU A 114 2.47 -14.72 9.89
CA LEU A 114 3.90 -14.86 10.14
C LEU A 114 4.22 -15.04 11.62
N THR A 115 3.62 -14.24 12.50
CA THR A 115 3.99 -14.22 13.93
C THR A 115 3.30 -15.30 14.76
N SER A 116 2.04 -15.61 14.45
CA SER A 116 1.19 -16.47 15.28
C SER A 116 0.95 -17.85 14.68
N TYR A 117 1.18 -18.01 13.37
CA TYR A 117 0.95 -19.26 12.64
C TYR A 117 2.17 -19.71 11.82
N SER A 118 3.37 -19.30 12.22
CA SER A 118 4.63 -19.74 11.63
C SER A 118 4.73 -19.54 10.11
N GLY A 119 4.05 -18.51 9.58
CA GLY A 119 4.04 -18.20 8.15
C GLY A 119 3.15 -19.08 7.30
N GLN A 120 2.22 -19.85 7.89
CA GLN A 120 1.18 -20.53 7.10
C GLN A 120 0.36 -19.50 6.33
N MET A 121 0.18 -19.72 5.02
CA MET A 121 -0.55 -18.78 4.16
C MET A 121 -2.03 -18.68 4.52
N PHE A 122 -2.68 -19.81 4.84
CA PHE A 122 -4.12 -19.88 5.16
C PHE A 122 -4.38 -20.71 6.43
N PRO A 123 -3.94 -20.23 7.61
CA PRO A 123 -4.13 -20.97 8.84
C PRO A 123 -5.63 -21.08 9.13
N LYS A 124 -6.08 -22.26 9.57
CA LYS A 124 -7.52 -22.56 9.76
C LYS A 124 -8.27 -21.48 10.56
N PRO A 125 -7.73 -20.93 11.67
CA PRO A 125 -8.43 -19.90 12.45
C PRO A 125 -8.61 -18.57 11.71
N MET A 126 -7.82 -18.30 10.67
CA MET A 126 -7.89 -17.04 9.90
C MET A 126 -8.73 -17.16 8.62
N ARG A 127 -9.26 -18.34 8.27
CA ARG A 127 -10.06 -18.51 7.04
C ARG A 127 -11.31 -17.65 7.05
N TRP A 128 -12.10 -17.72 8.13
CA TRP A 128 -13.31 -16.93 8.27
C TRP A 128 -13.04 -15.44 8.46
N PRO A 129 -12.14 -15.02 9.38
CA PRO A 129 -11.74 -13.61 9.45
C PRO A 129 -11.23 -13.06 8.12
N GLY A 130 -10.39 -13.81 7.40
CA GLY A 130 -9.87 -13.42 6.09
C GLY A 130 -10.98 -13.26 5.05
N LEU A 131 -11.90 -14.23 4.95
CA LEU A 131 -13.04 -14.13 4.03
C LEU A 131 -13.93 -12.93 4.37
N LEU A 132 -14.25 -12.73 5.65
CA LEU A 132 -15.04 -11.58 6.10
C LEU A 132 -14.33 -10.25 5.82
N SER A 133 -13.00 -10.18 5.96
CA SER A 133 -12.22 -9.00 5.60
C SER A 133 -12.29 -8.70 4.10
N VAL A 134 -12.21 -9.73 3.24
CA VAL A 134 -12.34 -9.56 1.78
C VAL A 134 -13.74 -9.08 1.40
N LEU A 135 -14.79 -9.69 1.95
CA LEU A 135 -16.18 -9.29 1.69
C LEU A 135 -16.46 -7.88 2.22
N GLY A 136 -16.01 -7.56 3.43
CA GLY A 136 -16.16 -6.24 4.04
C GLY A 136 -15.41 -5.16 3.25
N LEU A 137 -14.19 -5.45 2.80
CA LEU A 137 -13.44 -4.56 1.91
C LEU A 137 -14.16 -4.36 0.57
N GLY A 138 -14.75 -5.40 0.01
CA GLY A 138 -15.57 -5.29 -1.21
C GLY A 138 -16.76 -4.36 -1.02
N ALA A 139 -17.49 -4.51 0.09
CA ALA A 139 -18.62 -3.65 0.44
C ALA A 139 -18.18 -2.19 0.67
N ILE A 140 -17.13 -1.96 1.47
CA ILE A 140 -16.57 -0.61 1.69
C ILE A 140 -16.10 0.00 0.37
N SER A 141 -15.44 -0.79 -0.48
CA SER A 141 -14.96 -0.33 -1.79
C SER A 141 -16.09 0.07 -2.72
N ALA A 142 -17.24 -0.59 -2.64
CA ALA A 142 -18.45 -0.23 -3.38
C ALA A 142 -19.04 1.09 -2.87
N ILE A 143 -19.17 1.25 -1.55
CA ILE A 143 -19.64 2.51 -0.94
C ILE A 143 -18.72 3.67 -1.36
N VAL A 144 -17.40 3.52 -1.18
CA VAL A 144 -16.41 4.54 -1.57
C VAL A 144 -16.46 4.85 -3.07
N PHE A 145 -16.76 3.86 -3.90
CA PHE A 145 -16.91 4.05 -5.35
C PHE A 145 -18.15 4.87 -5.68
N THR A 146 -19.32 4.50 -5.15
CA THR A 146 -20.59 5.21 -5.38
C THR A 146 -20.53 6.65 -4.86
N GLU A 147 -20.08 6.86 -3.61
CA GLU A 147 -19.95 8.20 -3.01
C GLU A 147 -19.05 9.12 -3.85
N ARG A 148 -17.97 8.56 -4.41
CA ARG A 148 -17.07 9.31 -5.29
C ARG A 148 -17.74 9.69 -6.60
N LEU A 149 -18.51 8.78 -7.20
CA LEU A 149 -19.20 9.05 -8.45
C LEU A 149 -20.33 10.06 -8.28
N ASP A 150 -21.10 9.94 -7.21
CA ASP A 150 -22.17 10.87 -6.86
C ASP A 150 -21.61 12.28 -6.67
N GLY A 151 -20.50 12.42 -5.93
CA GLY A 151 -19.83 13.70 -5.76
C GLY A 151 -19.18 14.27 -7.03
N MET A 152 -18.98 13.44 -8.06
CA MET A 152 -18.52 13.87 -9.39
C MET A 152 -19.67 14.06 -10.40
N GLY A 153 -20.90 13.72 -10.03
CA GLY A 153 -22.06 13.73 -10.93
C GLY A 153 -21.96 12.71 -12.08
N ILE A 154 -21.30 11.58 -11.86
CA ILE A 154 -21.08 10.53 -12.89
C ILE A 154 -21.98 9.33 -12.61
N ASP A 155 -22.68 8.83 -13.63
CA ASP A 155 -23.47 7.61 -13.52
C ASP A 155 -22.58 6.36 -13.30
N PRO A 156 -22.89 5.47 -12.33
CA PRO A 156 -22.11 4.27 -12.08
C PRO A 156 -22.01 3.29 -13.26
N VAL A 157 -23.07 3.14 -14.05
CA VAL A 157 -23.06 2.26 -15.22
C VAL A 157 -22.12 2.83 -16.27
N ASP A 158 -22.25 4.12 -16.56
CA ASP A 158 -21.39 4.78 -17.53
C ASP A 158 -19.93 4.77 -17.07
N SER A 159 -19.67 4.98 -15.77
CA SER A 159 -18.32 4.88 -15.19
C SER A 159 -17.71 3.48 -15.40
N ILE A 160 -18.47 2.40 -15.17
CA ILE A 160 -17.97 1.03 -15.32
C ILE A 160 -17.54 0.75 -16.77
N TYR A 161 -18.32 1.20 -17.75
CA TYR A 161 -18.06 0.94 -19.17
C TYR A 161 -17.04 1.90 -19.79
N MET A 162 -17.05 3.17 -19.38
CA MET A 162 -16.16 4.21 -19.90
C MET A 162 -14.88 4.36 -19.08
N SER A 163 -14.73 3.61 -17.97
CA SER A 163 -13.49 3.60 -17.20
C SER A 163 -12.31 3.17 -18.06
N ALA A 164 -11.12 3.62 -17.66
CA ALA A 164 -9.91 3.16 -18.30
C ALA A 164 -9.75 1.62 -18.23
N TYR A 165 -10.28 0.98 -17.20
CA TYR A 165 -10.26 -0.48 -17.07
C TYR A 165 -11.26 -1.18 -18.01
N GLY A 166 -12.38 -0.51 -18.32
CA GLY A 166 -13.37 -0.98 -19.30
C GLY A 166 -12.83 -1.13 -20.72
N TYR A 167 -11.72 -0.44 -21.05
CA TYR A 167 -11.05 -0.58 -22.35
C TYR A 167 -10.44 -1.98 -22.55
N THR A 168 -9.77 -2.54 -21.54
CA THR A 168 -9.17 -3.89 -21.62
C THR A 168 -10.12 -4.97 -21.14
N VAL A 169 -11.03 -4.64 -20.23
CA VAL A 169 -11.99 -5.58 -19.62
C VAL A 169 -13.40 -4.99 -19.71
N THR A 170 -13.95 -4.97 -20.91
CA THR A 170 -15.30 -4.46 -21.16
C THR A 170 -16.34 -5.45 -20.60
N PRO A 171 -17.29 -4.99 -19.76
CA PRO A 171 -18.36 -5.88 -19.29
C PRO A 171 -19.30 -6.26 -20.45
N THR A 172 -20.00 -7.39 -20.28
CA THR A 172 -20.88 -7.93 -21.33
C THR A 172 -22.25 -7.24 -21.34
N ALA A 173 -22.99 -7.35 -22.45
CA ALA A 173 -24.37 -6.87 -22.53
C ALA A 173 -25.32 -7.48 -21.47
N TRP A 174 -25.00 -8.67 -20.93
CA TRP A 174 -25.74 -9.23 -19.79
C TRP A 174 -25.54 -8.39 -18.53
N ALA A 175 -24.30 -7.99 -18.25
CA ALA A 175 -23.97 -7.16 -17.10
C ALA A 175 -24.63 -5.78 -17.21
N GLU A 176 -24.68 -5.19 -18.41
CA GLU A 176 -25.39 -3.92 -18.64
C GLU A 176 -26.89 -4.03 -18.31
N ARG A 177 -27.56 -5.06 -18.83
CA ARG A 177 -28.98 -5.31 -18.51
C ARG A 177 -29.20 -5.55 -17.04
N GLY A 178 -28.28 -6.25 -16.38
CA GLY A 178 -28.32 -6.48 -14.93
C GLY A 178 -28.19 -5.20 -14.12
N LEU A 179 -27.37 -4.24 -14.58
CA LEU A 179 -27.19 -2.94 -13.95
C LEU A 179 -28.40 -2.00 -14.17
N ARG A 180 -28.92 -1.94 -15.41
CA ARG A 180 -29.98 -0.97 -15.78
C ARG A 180 -31.40 -1.44 -15.46
N THR A 181 -31.66 -2.75 -15.60
CA THR A 181 -33.02 -3.32 -15.57
C THR A 181 -33.13 -4.56 -14.67
N GLY A 182 -32.05 -4.93 -13.97
CA GLY A 182 -32.06 -6.06 -13.04
C GLY A 182 -32.81 -5.74 -11.75
N SER A 183 -32.86 -6.71 -10.84
CA SER A 183 -33.32 -6.45 -9.47
C SER A 183 -32.33 -5.54 -8.73
N ASP A 184 -32.80 -4.80 -7.73
CA ASP A 184 -31.96 -3.92 -6.90
C ASP A 184 -30.75 -4.66 -6.32
N PHE A 185 -30.94 -5.93 -5.93
CA PHE A 185 -29.86 -6.79 -5.45
C PHE A 185 -28.82 -7.06 -6.55
N LEU A 186 -29.26 -7.43 -7.76
CA LEU A 186 -28.36 -7.74 -8.87
C LEU A 186 -27.60 -6.48 -9.31
N ALA A 187 -28.30 -5.34 -9.44
CA ALA A 187 -27.68 -4.07 -9.79
C ALA A 187 -26.63 -3.67 -8.75
N SER A 188 -26.97 -3.71 -7.45
CA SER A 188 -26.04 -3.40 -6.36
C SER A 188 -24.83 -4.34 -6.35
N PHE A 189 -25.05 -5.64 -6.55
CA PHE A 189 -23.97 -6.62 -6.62
C PHE A 189 -23.03 -6.36 -7.80
N LEU A 190 -23.57 -6.05 -8.98
CA LEU A 190 -22.77 -5.75 -10.17
C LEU A 190 -22.01 -4.42 -10.03
N THR A 191 -22.64 -3.37 -9.48
CA THR A 191 -21.99 -2.09 -9.17
C THR A 191 -20.82 -2.26 -8.21
N ALA A 192 -20.96 -3.14 -7.20
CA ALA A 192 -19.88 -3.43 -6.27
C ALA A 192 -18.76 -4.28 -6.89
N SER A 193 -19.11 -5.29 -7.69
CA SER A 193 -18.19 -6.34 -8.11
C SER A 193 -17.48 -6.05 -9.43
N LEU A 194 -18.15 -5.46 -10.43
CA LEU A 194 -17.55 -5.22 -11.75
C LEU A 194 -16.32 -4.30 -11.69
N PRO A 195 -16.34 -3.14 -11.02
CA PRO A 195 -15.14 -2.30 -10.90
C PRO A 195 -13.96 -3.03 -10.24
N LEU A 196 -14.25 -3.90 -9.25
CA LEU A 196 -13.22 -4.70 -8.58
C LEU A 196 -12.63 -5.74 -9.54
N PHE A 197 -13.47 -6.50 -10.24
CA PHE A 197 -12.99 -7.49 -11.20
C PHE A 197 -12.22 -6.85 -12.34
N GLN A 198 -12.71 -5.75 -12.91
CA GLN A 198 -11.99 -4.98 -13.92
C GLN A 198 -10.61 -4.57 -13.39
N TYR A 199 -10.55 -3.98 -12.19
CA TYR A 199 -9.28 -3.55 -11.56
C TYR A 199 -8.30 -4.69 -11.26
N TYR A 200 -8.77 -5.92 -11.09
CA TYR A 200 -7.89 -7.07 -10.81
C TYR A 200 -7.44 -7.80 -12.07
N THR A 201 -8.13 -7.61 -13.18
CA THR A 201 -7.91 -8.37 -14.41
C THR A 201 -7.26 -7.52 -15.50
N HIS A 202 -7.47 -6.20 -15.49
CA HIS A 202 -6.90 -5.30 -16.51
C HIS A 202 -5.38 -5.33 -16.51
N SER A 203 -4.75 -5.47 -15.34
CA SER A 203 -3.30 -5.40 -15.12
C SER A 203 -2.48 -6.32 -16.02
N PHE A 204 -3.03 -7.50 -16.34
CA PHE A 204 -2.39 -8.45 -17.26
C PHE A 204 -2.38 -7.93 -18.70
N PHE A 205 -3.50 -7.37 -19.15
CA PHE A 205 -3.62 -6.80 -20.50
C PHE A 205 -2.82 -5.50 -20.64
N GLU A 206 -2.78 -4.66 -19.60
CA GLU A 206 -1.94 -3.46 -19.60
C GLU A 206 -0.45 -3.79 -19.74
N PHE A 207 0.01 -4.87 -19.10
CA PHE A 207 1.39 -5.32 -19.30
C PHE A 207 1.65 -5.77 -20.75
N GLN A 208 0.68 -6.42 -21.41
CA GLN A 208 0.82 -6.77 -22.83
C GLN A 208 0.85 -5.54 -23.73
N LEU A 209 0.07 -4.50 -23.43
CA LEU A 209 0.10 -3.25 -24.19
C LEU A 209 1.47 -2.56 -24.13
N LEU A 210 2.16 -2.62 -22.99
CA LEU A 210 3.54 -2.14 -22.87
C LEU A 210 4.50 -2.95 -23.77
N TRP A 211 4.30 -4.26 -23.83
CA TRP A 211 5.11 -5.14 -24.67
C TRP A 211 4.89 -4.89 -26.16
N LEU A 212 3.64 -4.72 -26.57
CA LEU A 212 3.27 -4.47 -27.98
C LEU A 212 3.77 -3.10 -28.47
N ASN A 213 3.91 -2.12 -27.58
CA ASN A 213 4.42 -0.78 -27.89
C ASN A 213 5.92 -0.62 -27.60
N ASN A 214 6.67 -1.72 -27.42
CA ASN A 214 8.06 -1.69 -26.97
C ASN A 214 8.97 -0.78 -27.83
N ASP A 215 8.81 -0.79 -29.15
CA ASP A 215 9.67 -0.01 -30.06
C ASP A 215 9.55 1.51 -29.87
N HIS A 216 8.47 1.97 -29.21
CA HIS A 216 8.22 3.37 -28.87
C HIS A 216 8.24 3.65 -27.36
N GLN A 217 8.51 2.63 -26.54
CA GLN A 217 8.48 2.77 -25.09
C GLN A 217 9.69 3.55 -24.60
N VAL A 218 9.42 4.70 -23.97
CA VAL A 218 10.45 5.43 -23.23
C VAL A 218 10.65 4.74 -21.88
N HIS A 219 11.90 4.52 -21.48
CA HIS A 219 12.21 3.93 -20.18
C HIS A 219 12.62 5.01 -19.17
N SER A 220 12.19 4.86 -17.92
CA SER A 220 12.45 5.81 -16.84
C SER A 220 13.75 5.54 -16.07
N TYR A 221 14.44 4.43 -16.34
CA TYR A 221 15.75 4.09 -15.77
C TYR A 221 15.82 4.16 -14.23
N GLY A 222 14.73 3.77 -13.56
CA GLY A 222 14.61 3.75 -12.10
C GLY A 222 13.91 4.98 -11.51
N LEU A 223 13.63 6.02 -12.29
CA LEU A 223 12.95 7.23 -11.79
C LEU A 223 11.55 6.94 -11.25
N LEU A 224 10.86 5.91 -11.75
CA LEU A 224 9.50 5.59 -11.31
C LEU A 224 9.50 4.96 -9.91
N HIS A 225 10.34 3.95 -9.66
CA HIS A 225 10.48 3.32 -8.34
C HIS A 225 11.21 4.23 -7.34
N LEU A 226 12.11 5.10 -7.83
CA LEU A 226 12.86 6.05 -7.01
C LEU A 226 12.19 7.42 -6.89
N ASP A 227 10.95 7.58 -7.40
CA ASP A 227 10.22 8.85 -7.39
C ASP A 227 10.12 9.46 -5.98
N ALA A 228 9.96 8.63 -4.95
CA ALA A 228 9.94 9.09 -3.56
C ALA A 228 11.21 9.87 -3.16
N TYR A 229 12.38 9.49 -3.68
CA TYR A 229 13.64 10.19 -3.43
C TYR A 229 13.79 11.44 -4.31
N VAL A 230 13.38 11.35 -5.59
CA VAL A 230 13.38 12.51 -6.50
C VAL A 230 12.48 13.62 -5.95
N LYS A 231 11.28 13.25 -5.48
CA LYS A 231 10.34 14.14 -4.82
C LYS A 231 10.87 14.71 -3.52
N ALA A 232 11.58 13.91 -2.72
CA ALA A 232 12.26 14.41 -1.53
C ALA A 232 13.29 15.50 -1.89
N LEU A 233 14.15 15.22 -2.87
CA LEU A 233 15.17 16.16 -3.33
C LEU A 233 14.55 17.42 -3.95
N SER A 234 13.44 17.31 -4.68
CA SER A 234 12.76 18.46 -5.29
C SER A 234 12.14 19.39 -4.26
N ILE A 235 11.58 18.85 -3.17
CA ILE A 235 11.07 19.64 -2.04
C ILE A 235 12.17 20.52 -1.42
N PHE A 236 13.42 20.07 -1.46
CA PHE A 236 14.59 20.84 -0.98
C PHE A 236 15.30 21.62 -2.09
N GLY A 237 14.73 21.71 -3.30
CA GLY A 237 15.32 22.43 -4.43
C GLY A 237 16.58 21.77 -5.04
N LEU A 238 16.83 20.49 -4.73
CA LEU A 238 18.02 19.74 -5.17
C LEU A 238 17.77 18.93 -6.45
N ALA A 239 16.52 18.78 -6.88
CA ALA A 239 16.14 18.07 -8.10
C ALA A 239 14.89 18.70 -8.75
N LYS A 240 14.71 18.48 -10.05
CA LYS A 240 13.45 18.80 -10.73
C LYS A 240 12.55 17.58 -10.69
N GLN A 241 11.30 17.76 -10.27
CA GLN A 241 10.31 16.69 -10.34
C GLN A 241 9.96 16.43 -11.82
N VAL A 242 9.90 15.15 -12.18
CA VAL A 242 9.52 14.69 -13.52
C VAL A 242 8.20 13.93 -13.39
N ASP A 243 7.23 14.22 -14.26
CA ASP A 243 6.03 13.42 -14.31
C ASP A 243 6.32 12.11 -15.05
N VAL A 244 6.68 11.09 -14.28
CA VAL A 244 6.97 9.75 -14.79
C VAL A 244 5.70 8.98 -15.21
N MET A 245 4.50 9.51 -14.94
CA MET A 245 3.25 8.84 -15.33
C MET A 245 2.92 9.02 -16.81
N GLU A 246 3.45 10.06 -17.46
CA GLU A 246 3.32 10.28 -18.91
C GLU A 246 4.06 9.21 -19.75
N ILE A 247 4.94 8.44 -19.12
CA ILE A 247 5.73 7.38 -19.76
C ILE A 247 4.86 6.14 -20.03
N PHE A 248 3.76 5.98 -19.31
CA PHE A 248 2.81 4.91 -19.56
C PHE A 248 1.96 5.23 -20.80
N PRO A 249 1.69 4.24 -21.69
CA PRO A 249 0.81 4.43 -22.84
C PRO A 249 -0.59 4.94 -22.46
N ARG A 250 -1.03 4.65 -21.23
CA ARG A 250 -2.31 5.06 -20.68
C ARG A 250 -2.11 5.69 -19.31
N VAL A 251 -2.08 7.01 -19.26
CA VAL A 251 -1.89 7.78 -18.03
C VAL A 251 -2.99 7.46 -17.02
N GLY A 252 -2.60 7.23 -15.77
CA GLY A 252 -3.53 6.96 -14.66
C GLY A 252 -4.10 5.54 -14.61
N VAL A 253 -3.64 4.63 -15.48
CA VAL A 253 -4.01 3.21 -15.45
C VAL A 253 -2.90 2.42 -14.78
N PHE A 254 -3.19 1.87 -13.59
CA PHE A 254 -2.25 1.00 -12.90
C PHE A 254 -2.02 -0.29 -13.70
N THR A 255 -0.86 -0.89 -13.54
CA THR A 255 -0.53 -2.20 -14.13
C THR A 255 0.13 -3.06 -13.05
N SER A 256 0.27 -4.37 -13.32
CA SER A 256 0.92 -5.32 -12.40
C SER A 256 2.34 -4.87 -12.06
N LEU A 257 2.95 -5.42 -11.01
CA LEU A 257 4.35 -5.17 -10.62
C LEU A 257 5.32 -5.21 -11.82
N PHE A 258 5.06 -6.08 -12.79
CA PHE A 258 5.92 -6.24 -13.96
C PHE A 258 5.88 -5.05 -14.93
N GLY A 259 4.77 -4.31 -14.98
CA GLY A 259 4.63 -3.13 -15.85
C GLY A 259 5.57 -1.99 -15.45
N PRO A 260 5.50 -1.46 -14.21
CA PRO A 260 6.43 -0.45 -13.72
C PRO A 260 7.88 -0.92 -13.76
N LEU A 261 8.15 -2.19 -13.45
CA LEU A 261 9.50 -2.75 -13.56
C LEU A 261 10.02 -2.74 -15.00
N TRP A 262 9.16 -3.03 -15.98
CA TRP A 262 9.51 -2.92 -17.40
C TRP A 262 9.75 -1.47 -17.83
N VAL A 263 8.88 -0.55 -17.41
CA VAL A 263 9.02 0.87 -17.71
C VAL A 263 10.33 1.42 -17.13
N ASP A 264 10.70 1.03 -15.91
CA ASP A 264 11.94 1.49 -15.28
C ASP A 264 13.20 0.80 -15.80
N PHE A 265 13.19 -0.54 -15.92
CA PHE A 265 14.42 -1.32 -16.08
C PHE A 265 14.49 -2.09 -17.40
N ALA A 266 13.44 -2.05 -18.23
CA ALA A 266 13.39 -2.76 -19.50
C ALA A 266 13.84 -4.22 -19.36
N TRP A 267 14.80 -4.65 -20.18
CA TRP A 267 15.42 -5.97 -20.16
C TRP A 267 16.19 -6.31 -18.87
N ALA A 268 16.51 -5.32 -18.02
CA ALA A 268 17.06 -5.58 -16.70
C ALA A 268 15.99 -5.92 -15.65
N ALA A 269 14.69 -5.76 -15.95
CA ALA A 269 13.60 -6.09 -15.03
C ALA A 269 13.69 -7.52 -14.45
N PRO A 270 13.97 -8.59 -15.23
CA PRO A 270 14.13 -9.94 -14.68
C PRO A 270 15.26 -10.06 -13.64
N LEU A 271 16.36 -9.35 -13.86
CA LEU A 271 17.47 -9.29 -12.90
C LEU A 271 17.04 -8.60 -11.60
N ILE A 272 16.33 -7.48 -11.70
CA ILE A 272 15.79 -6.77 -10.54
C ILE A 272 14.80 -7.66 -9.78
N THR A 273 13.88 -8.35 -10.47
CA THR A 273 12.95 -9.29 -9.85
C THR A 273 13.69 -10.43 -9.13
N MET A 274 14.75 -10.97 -9.73
CA MET A 274 15.58 -11.99 -9.10
C MET A 274 16.26 -11.48 -7.82
N LEU A 275 16.81 -10.26 -7.84
CA LEU A 275 17.39 -9.61 -6.66
C LEU A 275 16.35 -9.38 -5.56
N CYS A 276 15.15 -8.91 -5.91
CA CYS A 276 14.04 -8.77 -4.97
C CYS A 276 13.67 -10.11 -4.33
N GLY A 277 13.59 -11.18 -5.12
CA GLY A 277 13.31 -12.55 -4.63
C GLY A 277 14.40 -13.06 -3.67
N PHE A 278 15.67 -12.79 -3.99
CA PHE A 278 16.78 -13.11 -3.11
C PHE A 278 16.72 -12.36 -1.77
N CYS A 279 16.43 -11.06 -1.80
CA CYS A 279 16.23 -10.23 -0.61
C CYS A 279 15.04 -10.73 0.22
N ALA A 280 13.90 -11.00 -0.42
CA ALA A 280 12.71 -11.54 0.24
C ALA A 280 13.02 -12.88 0.93
N ARG A 281 13.74 -13.79 0.27
CA ARG A 281 14.17 -15.07 0.87
C ARG A 281 15.05 -14.85 2.11
N ARG A 282 16.05 -13.97 2.02
CA ARG A 282 16.94 -13.68 3.16
C ARG A 282 16.18 -13.11 4.36
N LEU A 283 15.25 -12.20 4.10
CA LEU A 283 14.39 -11.62 5.13
C LEU A 283 13.42 -12.64 5.72
N GLY A 284 12.85 -13.51 4.89
CA GLY A 284 11.99 -14.60 5.35
C GLY A 284 12.72 -15.56 6.28
N VAL A 285 13.95 -15.95 5.92
CA VAL A 285 14.81 -16.77 6.80
C VAL A 285 15.15 -16.04 8.10
N ALA A 286 15.45 -14.74 8.04
CA ALA A 286 15.74 -13.95 9.24
C ALA A 286 14.51 -13.88 10.16
N SER A 287 13.33 -13.57 9.61
CA SER A 287 12.06 -13.52 10.32
C SER A 287 11.72 -14.87 10.96
N ALA A 288 11.89 -15.98 10.23
CA ALA A 288 11.66 -17.33 10.74
C ALA A 288 12.63 -17.73 11.88
N ARG A 289 13.82 -17.13 11.92
CA ARG A 289 14.79 -17.29 13.02
C ARG A 289 14.52 -16.37 14.23
N GLY A 290 13.43 -15.60 14.20
CA GLY A 290 13.06 -14.69 15.28
C GLY A 290 13.72 -13.31 15.22
N ASP A 291 14.27 -12.90 14.07
CA ASP A 291 14.73 -11.51 13.87
C ASP A 291 13.51 -10.58 13.81
N ILE A 292 13.16 -10.00 14.97
CA ILE A 292 12.04 -9.05 15.12
C ILE A 292 12.22 -7.81 14.25
N GLY A 293 13.48 -7.43 13.95
CA GLY A 293 13.78 -6.34 13.04
C GLY A 293 13.35 -6.63 11.60
N ALA A 294 13.49 -7.88 11.17
CA ALA A 294 13.14 -8.32 9.83
C ALA A 294 11.62 -8.48 9.62
N GLN A 295 10.85 -8.63 10.70
CA GLN A 295 9.41 -8.92 10.63
C GLN A 295 8.61 -7.86 9.87
N PRO A 296 8.65 -6.55 10.21
CA PRO A 296 7.89 -5.55 9.46
C PRO A 296 8.23 -5.49 7.97
N LEU A 297 9.52 -5.59 7.65
CA LEU A 297 10.00 -5.56 6.27
C LEU A 297 9.54 -6.79 5.48
N TYR A 298 9.65 -7.99 6.06
CA TYR A 298 9.19 -9.21 5.40
C TYR A 298 7.67 -9.25 5.24
N THR A 299 6.92 -8.81 6.26
CA THR A 299 5.45 -8.68 6.16
C THR A 299 5.05 -7.75 5.01
N PHE A 300 5.71 -6.59 4.88
CA PHE A 300 5.43 -5.67 3.78
C PHE A 300 5.79 -6.29 2.41
N LEU A 301 6.89 -7.03 2.30
CA LEU A 301 7.21 -7.76 1.07
C LEU A 301 6.17 -8.84 0.73
N CYS A 302 5.59 -9.52 1.72
CA CYS A 302 4.47 -10.44 1.48
C CYS A 302 3.25 -9.70 0.89
N VAL A 303 2.95 -8.48 1.36
CA VAL A 303 1.88 -7.64 0.79
C VAL A 303 2.19 -7.30 -0.66
N VAL A 304 3.39 -6.81 -0.95
CA VAL A 304 3.84 -6.47 -2.31
C VAL A 304 3.72 -7.68 -3.24
N LEU A 305 4.22 -8.84 -2.83
CA LEU A 305 4.18 -10.06 -3.63
C LEU A 305 2.76 -10.59 -3.84
N PHE A 306 1.90 -10.51 -2.81
CA PHE A 306 0.51 -10.95 -2.90
C PHE A 306 -0.27 -10.15 -3.95
N PHE A 307 -0.04 -8.84 -4.00
CA PHE A 307 -0.71 -7.94 -4.93
C PHE A 307 0.06 -7.69 -6.24
N ALA A 308 1.26 -8.26 -6.40
CA ALA A 308 2.08 -8.09 -7.59
C ALA A 308 1.35 -8.36 -8.92
N PRO A 309 0.44 -9.36 -9.05
CA PRO A 309 -0.31 -9.57 -10.28
C PRO A 309 -1.26 -8.42 -10.65
N VAL A 310 -1.62 -7.57 -9.68
CA VAL A 310 -2.69 -6.58 -9.79
C VAL A 310 -2.11 -5.17 -9.86
N THR A 311 -1.22 -4.83 -8.94
CA THR A 311 -0.67 -3.48 -8.85
C THR A 311 0.72 -3.51 -8.22
N ASP A 312 1.56 -2.56 -8.62
CA ASP A 312 2.83 -2.32 -7.96
C ASP A 312 2.65 -1.46 -6.69
N PHE A 313 2.63 -2.12 -5.54
CA PHE A 313 2.61 -1.41 -4.27
C PHE A 313 3.96 -0.82 -3.88
N LEU A 314 5.07 -1.06 -4.58
CA LEU A 314 6.34 -0.38 -4.29
C LEU A 314 6.33 1.07 -4.75
N LEU A 315 5.48 1.45 -5.69
CA LEU A 315 5.37 2.83 -6.15
C LEU A 315 4.84 3.76 -5.06
N SER A 316 5.27 5.02 -5.11
CA SER A 316 4.79 6.12 -4.26
C SER A 316 4.82 5.76 -2.76
N LYS A 317 3.65 5.57 -2.13
CA LYS A 317 3.51 5.35 -0.69
C LYS A 317 4.22 4.09 -0.17
N GLY A 318 4.32 3.05 -0.99
CA GLY A 318 4.98 1.83 -0.55
C GLY A 318 6.49 1.97 -0.45
N MET A 319 7.12 2.84 -1.23
CA MET A 319 8.54 3.13 -1.10
C MET A 319 8.86 3.75 0.25
N TYR A 320 7.99 4.62 0.77
CA TYR A 320 8.16 5.15 2.14
C TYR A 320 8.03 4.05 3.20
N THR A 321 7.09 3.12 3.03
CA THR A 321 6.93 1.99 3.96
C THR A 321 8.10 1.03 3.91
N LEU A 322 8.61 0.74 2.71
CA LEU A 322 9.82 -0.06 2.49
C LEU A 322 11.02 0.58 3.19
N ASN A 323 11.24 1.88 2.98
CA ASN A 323 12.32 2.63 3.60
C ASN A 323 12.23 2.64 5.13
N ALA A 324 11.06 2.92 5.69
CA ALA A 324 10.86 2.87 7.14
C ALA A 324 11.19 1.49 7.70
N ALA A 325 10.78 0.42 7.02
CA ALA A 325 11.03 -0.95 7.45
C ALA A 325 12.52 -1.34 7.31
N ILE A 326 13.21 -0.87 6.27
CA ILE A 326 14.67 -1.02 6.13
C ILE A 326 15.40 -0.28 7.25
N ILE A 327 15.05 0.98 7.51
CA ILE A 327 15.64 1.80 8.58
C ILE A 327 15.46 1.08 9.93
N PHE A 328 14.25 0.60 10.21
CA PHE A 328 13.96 -0.15 11.42
C PHE A 328 14.80 -1.43 11.53
N TRP A 329 14.91 -2.21 10.44
CA TRP A 329 15.71 -3.43 10.42
C TRP A 329 17.20 -3.17 10.68
N VAL A 330 17.77 -2.12 10.08
CA VAL A 330 19.17 -1.72 10.30
C VAL A 330 19.40 -1.29 11.76
N ILE A 331 18.55 -0.41 12.28
CA ILE A 331 18.67 0.11 13.65
C ILE A 331 18.51 -1.00 14.70
N SER A 332 17.51 -1.87 14.54
CA SER A 332 17.25 -2.96 15.48
C SER A 332 18.42 -3.95 15.57
N ARG A 333 19.12 -4.21 14.45
CA ARG A 333 20.35 -5.02 14.46
C ARG A 333 21.54 -4.31 15.10
N GLY A 334 21.65 -2.99 14.93
CA GLY A 334 22.62 -2.19 15.66
C GLY A 334 22.48 -2.34 17.17
N PHE A 335 21.23 -2.27 17.68
CA PHE A 335 20.93 -2.50 19.09
C PHE A 335 21.20 -3.94 19.55
N ALA A 336 20.90 -4.94 18.72
CA ALA A 336 21.17 -6.34 19.08
C ALA A 336 22.67 -6.60 19.28
N ARG A 337 23.51 -6.01 18.42
CA ARG A 337 24.98 -6.14 18.52
C ARG A 337 25.54 -5.47 19.77
N SER A 338 25.09 -4.26 20.11
CA SER A 338 25.61 -3.54 21.28
C SER A 338 25.30 -4.26 22.60
N ILE A 339 24.15 -4.93 22.71
CA ILE A 339 23.79 -5.73 23.90
C ILE A 339 24.72 -6.93 24.08
N VAL A 340 25.13 -7.59 22.98
CA VAL A 340 26.07 -8.72 23.04
C VAL A 340 27.45 -8.25 23.52
N THR A 341 27.96 -7.15 22.98
CA THR A 341 29.27 -6.61 23.37
C THR A 341 29.33 -6.21 24.84
N ILE A 342 28.26 -5.61 25.38
CA ILE A 342 28.19 -5.23 26.82
C ILE A 342 28.18 -6.47 27.73
N ARG A 343 27.64 -7.60 27.27
CA ARG A 343 27.66 -8.88 28.02
C ARG A 343 29.02 -9.56 27.99
N GLU A 344 29.82 -9.35 26.95
CA GLU A 344 31.16 -9.92 26.84
C GLU A 344 32.22 -9.08 27.57
N SER A 345 31.91 -7.82 27.89
CA SER A 345 32.80 -6.91 28.61
C SER A 345 32.58 -6.84 30.14
N ASN A 346 31.59 -7.56 30.67
CA ASN A 346 31.24 -7.63 32.10
C ASN A 346 31.40 -9.06 32.62
#